data_AF-A0A7U9L1S5-F1
#
_entry.id   AF-A0A7U9L1S5-F1
#
_cell.length_a   1.000
_cell.length_b   1.000
_cell.length_c   1.000
_cell.angle_alpha   90.00
_cell.angle_beta   90.00
_cell.angle_gamma   90.00
#
_symmetry.space_group_name_H-M   'P 1'
#
loop_
_entity.id
_entity.type
_entity.pdbx_description
1 polymer ?
#
loop_
_entity_poly.entity_id
_entity_poly.type
_entity_poly.pdbx_seq_one_letter_code
_entity_poly.pdbx_strand_id
1 'polypeptide(L)' 'MHDLEAAHRQVLAAGGTLLDATHGDGPHGFRVYADPAGHPFCLVRERPGDDRAHGKSTA' A
#
# COMPACT_ATOMS: atom_id res chain seq x y z
N MET A 1 -3.98 1.14 12.65
CA MET A 1 -4.84 1.81 11.66
C MET A 1 -4.29 1.44 10.29
N HIS A 2 -4.63 0.25 9.80
CA HIS A 2 -4.07 -0.29 8.55
C HIS A 2 -5.12 -0.20 7.48
N ASP A 3 -5.30 1.04 7.03
CA ASP A 3 -6.39 1.44 6.18
C ASP A 3 -5.85 1.74 4.77
N LEU A 4 -6.03 0.77 3.87
CA LEU A 4 -5.63 0.91 2.47
C LEU A 4 -6.30 2.12 1.79
N GLU A 5 -7.47 2.56 2.27
CA GLU A 5 -8.15 3.76 1.78
C GLU A 5 -7.43 5.06 2.16
N ALA A 6 -6.98 5.19 3.41
CA ALA A 6 -6.15 6.31 3.82
C ALA A 6 -4.84 6.38 3.02
N ALA A 7 -4.16 5.23 2.84
CA ALA A 7 -2.93 5.15 2.06
C ALA A 7 -3.18 5.42 0.56
N HIS A 8 -4.31 4.97 0.02
CA HIS A 8 -4.76 5.29 -1.34
C HIS A 8 -4.86 6.79 -1.57
N ARG A 9 -5.54 7.51 -0.66
CA ARG A 9 -5.66 8.97 -0.75
C ARG A 9 -4.31 9.68 -0.71
N GLN A 10 -3.36 9.19 0.09
CA GLN A 10 -2.01 9.75 0.14
C GLN A 10 -1.25 9.52 -1.17
N VAL A 11 -1.34 8.33 -1.76
CA VAL A 11 -0.71 8.03 -3.05
C VAL A 11 -1.27 8.93 -4.15
N LEU A 12 -2.59 9.08 -4.21
CA LEU A 12 -3.21 9.98 -5.19
C LEU A 12 -2.77 11.44 -4.98
N ALA A 13 -2.72 11.92 -3.74
CA ALA A 13 -2.27 13.27 -3.42
C ALA A 13 -0.78 13.51 -3.78
N ALA A 14 0.04 12.46 -3.73
CA ALA A 14 1.44 12.49 -4.15
C ALA A 14 1.64 12.38 -5.68
N GLY A 15 0.56 12.29 -6.47
CA GLY A 15 0.61 12.13 -7.92
C GLY A 15 0.75 10.69 -8.40
N GLY A 16 0.59 9.71 -7.50
CA GLY A 16 0.55 8.31 -7.88
C GLY A 16 -0.73 7.93 -8.61
N THR A 17 -0.64 6.94 -9.49
CA THR A 17 -1.75 6.43 -10.29
C THR A 17 -2.11 5.04 -9.85
N LEU A 18 -3.40 4.75 -9.59
CA LEU A 18 -3.86 3.40 -9.30
C LEU A 18 -3.81 2.53 -10.57
N LEU A 19 -3.10 1.42 -10.51
CA LEU A 19 -2.97 0.46 -11.62
C LEU A 19 -3.89 -0.75 -11.43
N ASP A 20 -3.94 -1.31 -10.22
CA ASP A 20 -4.80 -2.46 -9.90
C ASP A 20 -5.27 -2.41 -8.44
N ALA A 21 -6.58 -2.59 -8.24
CA ALA A 21 -7.20 -2.69 -6.91
C ALA A 21 -8.07 -3.95 -6.76
N THR A 22 -8.06 -4.86 -7.73
CA THR A 22 -8.87 -6.09 -7.70
C THR A 22 -8.57 -6.99 -6.50
N HIS A 23 -7.37 -6.84 -5.93
CA HIS A 23 -6.90 -7.59 -4.76
C HIS A 23 -7.18 -6.87 -3.43
N GLY A 24 -7.94 -5.78 -3.38
CA GLY A 24 -8.07 -4.92 -2.19
C GLY A 24 -9.07 -5.36 -1.11
N ASP A 25 -9.97 -6.31 -1.41
CA ASP A 25 -11.16 -6.58 -0.59
C ASP A 25 -10.96 -7.65 0.51
N GLY A 26 -9.77 -8.25 0.58
CA GLY A 26 -9.46 -9.33 1.53
C GLY A 26 -8.63 -8.91 2.76
N PRO A 27 -8.51 -9.78 3.78
CA PRO A 27 -7.63 -9.58 4.93
C PRO A 27 -6.14 -9.53 4.53
N HIS A 28 -5.79 -10.03 3.34
CA HIS A 28 -4.46 -9.95 2.72
C HIS A 28 -4.47 -9.02 1.50
N GLY A 29 -5.34 -8.00 1.51
CA GLY A 29 -5.54 -7.19 0.34
C GLY A 29 -4.33 -6.33 -0.01
N PHE A 30 -4.10 -6.14 -1.31
CA PHE A 30 -3.08 -5.22 -1.81
C PHE A 30 -3.60 -4.43 -3.01
N ARG A 31 -2.95 -3.30 -3.29
CA ARG A 31 -3.22 -2.42 -4.43
C ARG A 31 -1.93 -2.02 -5.11
N VAL A 32 -1.91 -2.01 -6.43
CA VAL A 32 -0.77 -1.65 -7.26
C VAL A 32 -0.94 -0.22 -7.75
N TYR A 33 0.11 0.58 -7.65
CA TYR A 33 0.17 1.96 -8.09
C TYR A 33 1.42 2.21 -8.92
N ALA A 34 1.42 3.26 -9.74
CA ALA A 34 2.61 3.86 -10.32
C ALA A 34 2.92 5.18 -9.61
N ASP A 35 4.18 5.47 -9.35
CA ASP A 35 4.62 6.82 -8.98
C ASP A 35 4.56 7.77 -10.20
N PRO A 36 4.72 9.10 -10.01
CA PRO A 36 4.75 10.05 -11.13
C PRO A 36 5.87 9.81 -12.16
N ALA A 37 6.93 9.09 -11.81
CA ALA A 37 8.00 8.71 -12.72
C ALA A 37 7.68 7.43 -13.52
N GLY A 38 6.56 6.76 -13.21
CA GLY A 38 6.11 5.53 -13.86
C GLY A 38 6.58 4.24 -13.19
N HIS A 39 7.18 4.29 -11.99
CA HIS A 39 7.62 3.10 -11.28
C HIS A 39 6.47 2.43 -10.53
N PRO A 40 6.21 1.13 -10.77
CA PRO A 40 5.16 0.40 -10.09
C PRO A 40 5.55 0.04 -8.65
N PHE A 41 4.61 0.18 -7.72
CA PHE A 41 4.75 -0.24 -6.32
C PHE A 41 3.41 -0.75 -5.75
N CYS A 42 3.47 -1.52 -4.64
CA CYS A 42 2.29 -2.11 -4.02
C CYS A 42 2.06 -1.56 -2.60
N LEU A 43 0.81 -1.20 -2.29
CA LEU A 43 0.35 -1.02 -0.91
C LEU A 43 -0.27 -2.34 -0.44
N VAL A 44 0.19 -2.85 0.69
CA VAL A 44 -0.32 -4.08 1.30
C VAL A 44 -1.02 -3.76 2.61
N ARG A 45 -2.13 -4.45 2.88
CA ARG A 45 -2.74 -4.43 4.22
C ARG A 45 -1.91 -5.32 5.13
N GLU A 46 -1.36 -4.76 6.20
CA GLU A 46 -0.76 -5.60 7.23
C GLU A 46 -1.83 -6.41 7.96
N ARG A 47 -1.48 -7.63 8.32
CA ARG A 47 -2.42 -8.54 8.97
C ARG A 47 -2.54 -8.14 10.44
N PRO A 48 -3.74 -8.13 11.02
CA PRO A 48 -3.86 -8.04 12.46
C PRO A 48 -3.17 -9.26 13.11
N GLY A 49 -2.14 -9.01 13.93
CA GLY A 49 -1.33 -10.04 14.58
C GLY A 49 -0.02 -10.41 13.87
N ASP A 50 0.30 -9.78 12.74
CA ASP A 50 1.67 -9.83 12.19
C ASP A 50 2.54 -8.87 13.01
N ASP A 51 3.10 -9.34 14.13
CA ASP A 51 4.13 -8.62 14.89
C ASP A 51 5.47 -8.55 14.10
N ARG A 52 5.41 -8.46 12.76
CA ARG A 52 6.49 -7.82 12.03
C ARG A 52 6.31 -6.34 12.31
N ALA A 53 6.85 -5.97 13.46
CA ALA A 53 7.25 -4.62 13.78
C ALA A 53 7.63 -3.91 12.49
N HIS A 54 7.23 -2.65 12.40
CA HIS A 54 7.93 -1.65 11.63
C HIS A 54 9.41 -1.65 12.09
N GLY A 55 10.13 -2.68 11.68
CA GLY A 55 11.54 -2.90 11.86
C GLY A 55 12.18 -1.96 10.88
N LYS A 56 12.58 -0.82 11.41
CA LYS A 56 13.46 0.15 10.77
C LYS A 56 14.41 -0.56 9.81
N SER A 57 14.52 0.00 8.61
CA SER A 57 15.77 -0.08 7.86
C SER A 57 16.91 0.31 8.82
N THR A 58 17.62 -0.68 9.31
CA THR A 58 18.95 -0.56 9.92
C THR A 58 19.70 -1.87 9.65
N ALA A 59 20.36 -1.92 8.50
CA ALA A 59 21.74 -2.33 8.32
C ALA A 59 22.06 -2.26 6.82
#